data_AF-A0A830C1P9-F1
#
_entry.id   AF-A0A830C1P9-F1
#
_cell.length_a   1.000
_cell.length_b   1.000
_cell.length_c   1.000
_cell.angle_alpha   90.00
_cell.angle_beta   90.00
_cell.angle_gamma   90.00
#
_symmetry.space_group_name_H-M   'P 1'
#
loop_
_entity.id
_entity.type
_entity.pdbx_description
1 polymer ?
#
loop_
_entity_poly.entity_id
_entity_poly.type
_entity_poly.pdbx_seq_one_letter_code
_entity_poly.pdbx_strand_id
1 'polypeptide(L)'
;MAAFMTALESDLRALSAEARRRYPAVKDAAEHAILKLRSLASPSEIAHNEDIFRIFVMACEVKNVKLSVIGLSCLQKLVSHDAIAPSALTEILSTLKEHGEMVDESIQLKTLQTILIIFQSRLQPDNEVTLNSRFLMILLCSFAKARSKGVQGMS
;
A
#
# COMPACT_ATOMS: atom_id res chain seq x y z
N MET A 1 -3.41 -18.05 8.14
CA MET A 1 -2.03 -17.93 7.61
C MET A 1 -1.95 -18.30 6.14
N ALA A 2 -2.31 -19.53 5.75
CA ALA A 2 -2.21 -19.99 4.36
C ALA A 2 -2.86 -19.03 3.34
N ALA A 3 -4.09 -18.58 3.58
CA ALA A 3 -4.78 -17.65 2.69
C ALA A 3 -4.06 -16.30 2.51
N PHE A 4 -3.45 -15.76 3.58
CA PHE A 4 -2.68 -14.52 3.52
C PHE A 4 -1.40 -14.68 2.69
N MET A 5 -0.64 -15.76 2.95
CA MET A 5 0.59 -16.07 2.20
C MET A 5 0.30 -16.29 0.72
N THR A 6 -0.77 -17.05 0.40
CA THR A 6 -1.21 -17.27 -0.99
C THR A 6 -1.61 -15.96 -1.67
N ALA A 7 -2.33 -15.09 -0.97
CA ALA A 7 -2.73 -13.79 -1.51
C ALA A 7 -1.49 -12.91 -1.78
N LEU A 8 -0.53 -12.88 -0.86
CA LEU A 8 0.70 -12.08 -1.00
C LEU A 8 1.57 -12.58 -2.16
N GLU A 9 1.73 -13.90 -2.30
CA GLU A 9 2.47 -14.49 -3.43
C GLU A 9 1.74 -14.22 -4.76
N SER A 10 0.40 -14.28 -4.77
CA SER A 10 -0.40 -13.93 -5.94
C SER A 10 -0.20 -12.49 -6.36
N ASP A 11 -0.20 -11.55 -5.41
CA ASP A 11 0.03 -10.15 -5.71
C ASP A 11 1.44 -9.89 -6.23
N LEU A 12 2.48 -10.52 -5.65
CA LEU A 12 3.86 -10.43 -6.15
C LEU A 12 3.98 -10.95 -7.59
N ARG A 13 3.29 -12.04 -7.93
CA ARG A 13 3.23 -12.54 -9.31
C ARG A 13 2.55 -11.56 -10.25
N ALA A 14 1.42 -10.98 -9.83
CA ALA A 14 0.72 -9.96 -10.60
C ALA A 14 1.62 -8.73 -10.82
N LEU A 15 2.35 -8.32 -9.79
CA LEU A 15 3.28 -7.20 -9.84
C LEU A 15 4.42 -7.44 -10.82
N SER A 16 5.05 -8.62 -10.76
CA SER A 16 6.10 -9.02 -11.72
C SER A 16 5.57 -9.00 -13.17
N ALA A 17 4.39 -9.59 -13.39
CA ALA A 17 3.77 -9.65 -14.72
C ALA A 17 3.47 -8.26 -15.30
N GLU A 18 2.89 -7.36 -14.48
CA GLU A 18 2.57 -5.98 -14.89
C GLU A 18 3.84 -5.14 -15.10
N ALA A 19 4.86 -5.32 -14.27
CA ALA A 19 6.12 -4.57 -14.34
C ALA A 19 7.02 -5.00 -15.51
N ARG A 20 6.93 -6.25 -15.97
CA ARG A 20 7.87 -6.92 -16.88
C ARG A 20 8.32 -6.09 -18.08
N ARG A 21 7.42 -5.32 -18.69
CA ARG A 21 7.71 -4.57 -19.94
C ARG A 21 8.37 -3.22 -19.71
N ARG A 22 8.00 -2.51 -18.63
CA ARG A 22 8.35 -1.08 -18.45
C ARG A 22 9.17 -0.81 -17.20
N TYR A 23 9.14 -1.73 -16.24
CA TYR A 23 9.74 -1.55 -14.91
C TYR A 23 10.52 -2.81 -14.49
N PRO A 24 11.61 -3.16 -15.20
CA PRO A 24 12.37 -4.39 -14.94
C PRO A 24 12.88 -4.49 -13.50
N ALA A 25 13.27 -3.37 -12.87
CA ALA A 25 13.67 -3.35 -11.46
C ALA A 25 12.54 -3.81 -10.50
N VAL A 26 11.29 -3.39 -10.74
CA VAL A 26 10.12 -3.83 -9.96
C VAL A 26 9.83 -5.31 -10.22
N LYS A 27 10.00 -5.77 -11.47
CA LYS A 27 9.86 -7.20 -11.81
C LYS A 27 10.87 -8.06 -11.05
N ASP A 28 12.14 -7.70 -11.10
CA ASP A 28 13.23 -8.47 -10.46
C ASP A 28 13.09 -8.48 -8.94
N ALA A 29 12.74 -7.34 -8.34
CA ALA A 29 12.45 -7.27 -6.91
C ALA A 29 11.26 -8.18 -6.52
N ALA A 30 10.18 -8.18 -7.30
CA ALA A 30 9.02 -9.04 -7.05
C ALA A 30 9.37 -10.55 -7.18
N GLU A 31 10.17 -10.94 -8.17
CA GLU A 31 10.63 -12.32 -8.33
C GLU A 31 11.52 -12.77 -7.16
N HIS A 32 12.45 -11.90 -6.73
CA HIS A 32 13.28 -12.17 -5.56
C HIS A 32 12.44 -12.30 -4.28
N ALA A 33 11.43 -11.45 -4.13
CA ALA A 33 10.50 -11.50 -3.00
C ALA A 33 9.69 -12.79 -2.93
N ILE A 34 9.26 -13.32 -4.08
CA ILE A 34 8.53 -14.60 -4.14
C ILE A 34 9.42 -15.72 -3.60
N LEU A 35 10.71 -15.74 -3.97
CA LEU A 35 11.65 -16.73 -3.46
C LEU A 35 11.84 -16.59 -1.94
N LYS A 36 11.99 -15.35 -1.47
CA LYS A 36 12.15 -15.04 -0.05
C LYS A 36 10.90 -15.36 0.77
N LEU A 37 9.71 -15.12 0.21
CA LEU A 37 8.43 -15.39 0.89
C LEU A 37 8.26 -16.87 1.23
N ARG A 38 8.81 -17.78 0.42
CA ARG A 38 8.73 -19.24 0.64
C ARG A 38 9.49 -19.71 1.88
N SER A 39 10.47 -18.95 2.36
CA SER A 39 11.20 -19.27 3.60
C SER A 39 10.58 -18.64 4.85
N LEU A 40 9.51 -17.87 4.72
CA LEU A 40 8.84 -17.19 5.85
C LEU A 40 7.58 -17.97 6.25
N ALA A 41 7.41 -18.22 7.53
CA ALA A 41 6.30 -19.01 8.08
C ALA A 41 5.26 -18.16 8.83
N SER A 42 5.55 -16.89 9.11
CA SER A 42 4.69 -16.03 9.93
C SER A 42 4.71 -14.54 9.51
N PRO A 43 3.67 -13.75 9.88
CA PRO A 43 3.61 -12.31 9.63
C PRO A 43 4.71 -11.58 10.39
N SER A 44 5.10 -12.08 11.56
CA SER A 44 6.21 -11.52 12.31
C SER A 44 7.53 -11.66 11.55
N GLU A 45 7.81 -12.81 10.94
CA GLU A 45 9.00 -12.99 10.09
C GLU A 45 8.99 -12.08 8.85
N ILE A 46 7.80 -11.82 8.29
CA ILE A 46 7.61 -10.83 7.21
C ILE A 46 7.90 -9.43 7.72
N ALA A 47 7.39 -9.04 8.90
CA ALA A 47 7.63 -7.73 9.49
C ALA A 47 9.12 -7.47 9.76
N HIS A 48 9.89 -8.49 10.14
CA HIS A 48 11.35 -8.40 10.31
C HIS A 48 12.13 -8.42 8.98
N ASN A 49 11.46 -8.68 7.86
CA ASN A 49 12.04 -8.66 6.52
C ASN A 49 11.53 -7.48 5.72
N GLU A 50 12.21 -6.34 5.88
CA GLU A 50 11.85 -5.09 5.22
C GLU A 50 11.77 -5.20 3.68
N ASP A 51 12.54 -6.11 3.08
CA ASP A 51 12.51 -6.36 1.64
C ASP A 51 11.11 -6.62 1.12
N ILE A 52 10.27 -7.37 1.86
CA ILE A 52 8.93 -7.78 1.41
C ILE A 52 7.98 -6.58 1.26
N PHE A 53 7.96 -5.66 2.23
CA PHE A 53 7.08 -4.50 2.10
C PHE A 53 7.66 -3.47 1.10
N ARG A 54 9.00 -3.35 1.05
CA ARG A 54 9.69 -2.39 0.17
C ARG A 54 9.35 -2.58 -1.30
N ILE A 55 9.14 -3.80 -1.78
CA ILE A 55 8.75 -4.03 -3.19
C ILE A 55 7.42 -3.34 -3.52
N PHE A 56 6.47 -3.35 -2.57
CA PHE A 56 5.17 -2.71 -2.78
C PHE A 56 5.26 -1.20 -2.70
N VAL A 57 6.14 -0.66 -1.86
CA VAL A 57 6.49 0.78 -1.87
C VAL A 57 7.12 1.16 -3.21
N MET A 58 8.11 0.39 -3.66
CA MET A 58 8.80 0.61 -4.94
C MET A 58 7.85 0.54 -6.15
N ALA A 59 6.84 -0.32 -6.10
CA ALA A 59 5.77 -0.37 -7.10
C ALA A 59 4.84 0.85 -7.06
N CYS A 60 4.61 1.43 -5.89
CA CYS A 60 3.86 2.67 -5.73
C CYS A 60 4.68 3.87 -6.26
N GLU A 61 5.99 3.90 -6.01
CA GLU A 61 6.88 5.01 -6.43
C GLU A 61 6.92 5.26 -7.94
N VAL A 62 6.73 4.22 -8.76
CA VAL A 62 6.70 4.40 -10.23
C VAL A 62 5.42 5.09 -10.73
N LYS A 63 4.44 5.35 -9.85
CA LYS A 63 3.19 6.11 -10.10
C LYS A 63 2.41 5.61 -11.31
N ASN A 64 2.52 4.32 -11.60
CA ASN A 64 1.71 3.65 -12.63
C ASN A 64 0.44 3.13 -11.97
N VAL A 65 -0.73 3.47 -12.55
CA VAL A 65 -2.03 3.14 -11.96
C VAL A 65 -2.15 1.68 -11.54
N LYS A 66 -1.83 0.73 -12.41
CA LYS A 66 -2.00 -0.70 -12.11
C LYS A 66 -1.02 -1.18 -11.04
N LEU A 67 0.24 -0.75 -11.10
CA LEU A 67 1.25 -1.13 -10.11
C LEU A 67 0.94 -0.52 -8.74
N SER A 68 0.54 0.76 -8.68
CA SER A 68 0.09 1.42 -7.46
C SER A 68 -1.14 0.72 -6.87
N VAL A 69 -2.11 0.32 -7.69
CA VAL A 69 -3.31 -0.41 -7.25
C VAL A 69 -2.93 -1.77 -6.63
N ILE A 70 -2.00 -2.51 -7.22
CA ILE A 70 -1.49 -3.77 -6.65
C ILE A 70 -0.72 -3.48 -5.35
N GLY A 71 0.26 -2.58 -5.39
CA GLY A 71 1.10 -2.22 -4.24
C GLY A 71 0.30 -1.77 -3.03
N LEU A 72 -0.63 -0.83 -3.21
CA LEU A 72 -1.53 -0.38 -2.14
C LEU A 72 -2.39 -1.53 -1.60
N SER A 73 -2.89 -2.40 -2.47
CA SER A 73 -3.68 -3.58 -2.03
C SER A 73 -2.85 -4.57 -1.22
N CYS A 74 -1.54 -4.67 -1.45
CA CYS A 74 -0.66 -5.50 -0.64
C CYS A 74 -0.33 -4.85 0.69
N LEU A 75 -0.03 -3.55 0.69
CA LEU A 75 0.21 -2.79 1.92
C LEU A 75 -0.99 -2.91 2.87
N GLN A 76 -2.22 -2.83 2.35
CA GLN A 76 -3.43 -3.10 3.15
C GLN A 76 -3.40 -4.48 3.83
N LYS A 77 -3.11 -5.54 3.07
CA LYS A 77 -3.05 -6.92 3.61
C LYS A 77 -1.94 -7.06 4.65
N LEU A 78 -0.76 -6.49 4.38
CA LEU A 78 0.36 -6.55 5.31
C LEU A 78 0.00 -5.87 6.64
N VAL A 79 -0.59 -4.67 6.60
CA VAL A 79 -1.05 -3.95 7.79
C VAL A 79 -2.14 -4.73 8.52
N SER A 80 -3.16 -5.24 7.82
CA SER A 80 -4.26 -6.02 8.43
C SER A 80 -3.80 -7.32 9.10
N HIS A 81 -2.65 -7.86 8.73
CA HIS A 81 -2.07 -9.07 9.29
C HIS A 81 -0.89 -8.81 10.24
N ASP A 82 -0.66 -7.54 10.62
CA ASP A 82 0.46 -7.13 11.48
C ASP A 82 1.84 -7.56 10.93
N ALA A 83 1.96 -7.60 9.59
CA ALA A 83 3.14 -8.01 8.85
C ALA A 83 4.06 -6.84 8.47
N ILE A 84 3.96 -5.72 9.19
CA ILE A 84 4.74 -4.51 8.98
C ILE A 84 5.37 -4.11 10.32
N ALA A 85 6.67 -3.79 10.31
CA ALA A 85 7.35 -3.25 11.48
C ALA A 85 6.94 -1.78 11.72
N PRO A 86 6.83 -1.31 12.98
CA PRO A 86 6.51 0.09 13.28
C PRO A 86 7.46 1.11 12.63
N SER A 87 8.73 0.74 12.40
CA SER A 87 9.73 1.59 11.72
C SER A 87 9.35 1.95 10.28
N ALA A 88 8.59 1.08 9.60
CA ALA A 88 8.16 1.28 8.21
C ALA A 88 6.94 2.21 8.08
N LEU A 89 6.27 2.55 9.19
CA LEU A 89 5.03 3.33 9.17
C LEU A 89 5.21 4.70 8.51
N THR A 90 6.31 5.41 8.80
CA THR A 90 6.59 6.74 8.22
C THR A 90 6.71 6.67 6.70
N GLU A 91 7.37 5.64 6.16
CA GLU A 91 7.54 5.44 4.72
C GLU A 91 6.20 5.12 4.03
N ILE A 92 5.38 4.26 4.65
CA ILE A 92 4.05 3.93 4.16
C ILE A 92 3.13 5.17 4.16
N LEU A 93 3.14 5.97 5.22
CA LEU A 93 2.36 7.20 5.29
C LEU A 93 2.79 8.23 4.24
N SER A 94 4.10 8.36 3.98
CA SER A 94 4.62 9.20 2.89
C SER A 94 4.11 8.73 1.53
N THR A 95 4.19 7.42 1.28
CA THR A 95 3.69 6.80 0.04
C THR A 95 2.19 7.08 -0.15
N LEU A 96 1.40 6.92 0.91
CA LEU A 96 -0.05 7.15 0.88
C LEU A 96 -0.40 8.61 0.65
N LYS A 97 0.37 9.55 1.22
CA LYS A 97 0.19 10.99 0.97
C LYS A 97 0.35 11.30 -0.52
N GLU A 98 1.43 10.83 -1.15
CA GLU A 98 1.66 11.04 -2.58
C GLU A 98 0.57 10.41 -3.45
N HIS A 99 0.09 9.22 -3.09
CA HIS A 99 -0.96 8.53 -3.84
C HIS A 99 -2.35 9.18 -3.64
N GLY A 100 -2.57 9.88 -2.54
CA GLY A 100 -3.78 10.68 -2.32
C GLY A 100 -3.91 11.87 -3.29
N GLU A 101 -2.79 12.33 -3.85
CA GLU A 101 -2.75 13.44 -4.81
C GLU A 101 -2.93 12.98 -6.27
N MET A 102 -2.90 11.67 -6.53
CA MET A 102 -3.12 11.13 -7.88
C MET A 102 -4.56 11.35 -8.34
N VAL A 103 -4.76 11.53 -9.65
CA VAL A 103 -6.08 11.81 -10.25
C VAL A 103 -6.97 10.56 -10.30
N ASP A 104 -6.38 9.37 -10.32
CA ASP A 104 -7.11 8.12 -10.46
C ASP A 104 -7.93 7.78 -9.20
N GLU A 105 -9.25 7.63 -9.37
CA GLU A 105 -10.17 7.38 -8.26
C GLU A 105 -9.93 6.03 -7.58
N SER A 106 -9.47 5.02 -8.32
CA SER A 106 -9.20 3.69 -7.75
C SER A 106 -8.00 3.72 -6.81
N ILE A 107 -6.99 4.52 -7.14
CA ILE A 107 -5.84 4.80 -6.26
C ILE A 107 -6.30 5.59 -5.04
N GLN A 108 -7.04 6.67 -5.22
CA GLN A 108 -7.54 7.49 -4.10
C GLN A 108 -8.36 6.66 -3.11
N LEU A 109 -9.25 5.80 -3.62
CA LEU A 109 -10.06 4.91 -2.78
C LEU A 109 -9.20 3.90 -2.02
N LYS A 110 -8.21 3.29 -2.69
CA LYS A 110 -7.29 2.35 -2.02
C LYS A 110 -6.43 3.05 -0.99
N THR A 111 -5.91 4.22 -1.28
CA THR A 111 -5.16 5.06 -0.33
C THR A 111 -6.01 5.30 0.92
N LEU A 112 -7.27 5.71 0.75
CA LEU A 112 -8.19 5.92 1.86
C LEU A 112 -8.41 4.62 2.67
N GLN A 113 -8.69 3.51 2.01
CA GLN A 113 -8.88 2.21 2.67
C GLN A 113 -7.64 1.79 3.47
N THR A 114 -6.43 1.95 2.91
CA THR A 114 -5.18 1.64 3.61
C THR A 114 -5.01 2.48 4.87
N ILE A 115 -5.32 3.77 4.78
CA ILE A 115 -5.21 4.68 5.93
C ILE A 115 -6.18 4.27 7.03
N LEU A 116 -7.43 3.97 6.69
CA LEU A 116 -8.41 3.48 7.66
C LEU A 116 -7.94 2.19 8.35
N ILE A 117 -7.37 1.25 7.59
CA ILE A 117 -6.82 0.01 8.13
C ILE A 117 -5.65 0.29 9.09
N ILE A 118 -4.74 1.21 8.76
CA ILE A 118 -3.63 1.59 9.65
C ILE A 118 -4.18 2.11 10.99
N PHE A 119 -5.18 3.00 10.96
CA PHE A 119 -5.81 3.55 12.17
C PHE A 119 -6.54 2.51 13.02
N GLN A 120 -6.97 1.40 12.43
CA GLN A 120 -7.63 0.31 13.14
C GLN A 120 -6.64 -0.79 13.58
N SER A 121 -5.39 -0.73 13.12
CA SER A 121 -4.35 -1.72 13.39
C SER A 121 -3.48 -1.36 14.59
N ARG A 122 -2.60 -2.31 15.00
CA ARG A 122 -1.58 -2.04 16.03
C ARG A 122 -0.48 -1.07 15.57
N LEU A 123 -0.45 -0.70 14.29
CA LEU A 123 0.45 0.30 13.72
C LEU A 123 -0.11 1.73 13.80
N GLN A 124 -1.18 1.95 14.58
CA GLN A 124 -1.68 3.29 14.79
C GLN A 124 -0.58 4.22 15.34
N PRO A 125 -0.44 5.45 14.82
CA PRO A 125 0.55 6.39 15.32
C PRO A 125 0.15 6.93 16.71
N ASP A 126 1.07 6.92 17.67
CA ASP A 126 0.82 7.18 19.10
C ASP A 126 0.89 8.68 19.52
N ASN A 127 1.37 9.59 18.66
CA ASN A 127 1.68 10.99 19.04
C ASN A 127 0.61 12.04 18.63
N GLU A 128 0.66 13.27 19.15
CA GLU A 128 -0.24 14.40 18.77
C GLU A 128 -0.27 14.73 17.27
N VAL A 129 0.76 14.34 16.51
CA VAL A 129 0.78 14.35 15.03
C VAL A 129 -0.40 13.56 14.44
N THR A 130 -0.90 12.55 15.17
CA THR A 130 -2.05 11.73 14.86
C THR A 130 -3.36 12.52 14.82
N LEU A 131 -3.56 13.55 15.66
CA LEU A 131 -4.79 14.36 15.62
C LEU A 131 -4.80 15.30 14.41
N ASN A 132 -3.68 15.98 14.15
CA ASN A 132 -3.53 16.83 12.97
C ASN A 132 -3.54 16.02 11.67
N SER A 133 -2.94 14.82 11.67
CA SER A 133 -2.98 13.91 10.53
C SER A 133 -4.36 13.29 10.33
N ARG A 134 -5.12 12.97 11.40
CA ARG A 134 -6.52 12.53 11.30
C ARG A 134 -7.42 13.61 10.74
N PHE A 135 -7.30 14.86 11.21
CA PHE A 135 -8.07 15.98 10.67
C PHE A 135 -7.69 16.30 9.22
N LEU A 136 -6.39 16.32 8.89
CA LEU A 136 -5.91 16.54 7.52
C LEU A 136 -6.33 15.40 6.59
N MET A 137 -6.34 14.15 7.06
CA MET A 137 -6.80 13.00 6.29
C MET A 137 -8.31 13.02 6.09
N ILE A 138 -9.13 13.31 7.11
CA ILE A 138 -10.59 13.49 6.96
C ILE A 138 -10.89 14.64 5.99
N LEU A 139 -10.10 15.71 6.03
CA LEU A 139 -10.19 16.83 5.09
C LEU A 139 -9.86 16.37 3.66
N LEU A 140 -8.76 15.63 3.46
CA LEU A 140 -8.41 15.04 2.17
C LEU A 140 -9.48 14.07 1.65
N CYS A 141 -10.08 13.25 2.53
CA CYS A 141 -11.21 12.38 2.19
C CYS A 141 -12.44 13.17 1.73
N SER A 142 -12.72 14.28 2.42
CA SER A 142 -13.84 15.16 2.11
C SER A 142 -13.61 15.92 0.80
N PHE A 143 -12.38 16.37 0.52
CA PHE A 143 -12.00 17.01 -0.74
C PHE A 143 -11.97 16.05 -1.93
N ALA A 144 -11.42 14.84 -1.77
CA ALA A 144 -11.47 13.82 -2.81
C ALA A 144 -12.93 13.44 -3.16
N LYS A 145 -13.78 13.31 -2.13
CA LYS A 145 -15.23 13.05 -2.31
C LYS A 145 -15.97 14.22 -2.97
N ALA A 146 -15.56 15.47 -2.71
CA ALA A 146 -16.10 16.64 -3.39
C ALA A 146 -15.66 16.72 -4.87
N ARG A 147 -14.41 16.33 -5.18
CA ARG A 147 -13.88 16.33 -6.55
C ARG A 147 -14.55 15.29 -7.45
N SER A 148 -14.83 14.09 -6.93
CA SER A 148 -15.56 13.03 -7.66
C SER A 148 -17.01 13.43 -7.99
N LYS A 149 -17.69 14.16 -7.09
CA LYS A 149 -19.05 14.69 -7.34
C LYS A 149 -19.11 15.84 -8.36
N GLY A 150 -18.04 16.63 -8.47
CA GLY A 150 -17.96 17.74 -9.43
C GLY A 150 -17.81 17.31 -10.89
N VAL A 151 -17.32 16.09 -11.15
CA VAL A 151 -17.13 15.56 -12.52
C VAL A 151 -18.40 14.89 -13.06
N GLN A 152 -19.24 14.30 -12.20
CA GLN A 152 -20.52 13.70 -12.61
C GLN A 152 -21.66 14.73 -12.84
N GLY A 153 -21.45 16.01 -12.56
CA GLY A 153 -22.43 17.08 -12.77
C GLY A 153 -22.32 17.83 -14.10
N MET A 154 -21.39 17.43 -14.98
CA MET A 154 -21.11 18.09 -16.28
C MET A 154 -21.13 17.13 -17.48
N SER A 155 -21.81 15.99 -17.36
CA SER A 155 -22.07 15.07 -18.50
C SER A 155 -23.56 14.74 -18.59
#